data_AF-A0A7N2LWJ1-F1
#
_entry.id   AF-A0A7N2LWJ1-F1
#
_cell.length_a   1.000
_cell.length_b   1.000
_cell.length_c   1.000
_cell.angle_alpha   90.00
_cell.angle_beta   90.00
_cell.angle_gamma   90.00
#
_symmetry.space_group_name_H-M   'P 1'
#
loop_
_entity.id
_entity.type
_entity.pdbx_description
1 polymer ?
#
loop_
_entity_poly.entity_id
_entity_poly.type
_entity_poly.pdbx_seq_one_letter_code
_entity_poly.pdbx_strand_id
1 'polypeptide(L)'
;METKSDKKNWMDMVKDKCNMKDSLFFPSIGKSRDGVRIRERLDRALATPEWISLFPLAKLYHLSSSVSDHAPLVLRMTPKPRSRRQKKLFRFESMWLKDQRCEQVVIDAWEKRAIFSRRTRSTELFRAM
;
A
#
# COMPACT_ATOMS: atom_id res chain seq x y z
N MET A 1 -4.45 24.49 22.45
CA MET A 1 -4.04 23.63 21.33
C MET A 1 -2.90 22.76 21.82
N GLU A 2 -3.05 21.43 21.87
CA GLU A 2 -1.95 20.52 22.25
C GLU A 2 -0.90 20.45 21.14
N THR A 3 0.37 20.48 21.52
CA THR A 3 1.50 20.39 20.59
C THR A 3 1.78 18.94 20.20
N LYS A 4 2.51 18.72 19.09
CA LYS A 4 3.01 17.39 18.71
C LYS A 4 3.91 16.78 19.82
N SER A 5 4.54 17.61 20.65
CA SER A 5 5.34 17.18 21.80
C SER A 5 4.46 16.64 22.93
N ASP A 6 3.38 17.34 23.25
CA ASP A 6 2.39 16.90 24.25
C ASP A 6 1.76 15.57 23.83
N LYS A 7 1.50 15.43 22.52
CA LYS A 7 0.99 14.19 21.93
C LYS A 7 1.95 13.00 22.04
N LYS A 8 3.25 13.25 21.91
CA LYS A 8 4.26 12.20 22.07
C LYS A 8 4.39 11.81 23.54
N ASN A 9 4.41 12.80 24.42
CA ASN A 9 4.57 12.62 25.86
C ASN A 9 3.44 11.76 26.46
N TRP A 10 2.16 12.03 26.13
CA TRP A 10 1.07 11.19 26.65
C TRP A 10 1.17 9.75 26.17
N MET A 11 1.59 9.51 24.94
CA MET A 11 1.59 8.17 24.37
C MET A 11 2.73 7.33 24.96
N ASP A 12 3.88 7.96 25.23
CA ASP A 12 4.98 7.33 25.95
C ASP A 12 4.56 7.02 27.40
N MET A 13 3.84 7.94 28.07
CA MET A 13 3.27 7.70 29.40
C MET A 13 2.28 6.53 29.43
N VAL A 14 1.38 6.41 28.44
CA VAL A 14 0.42 5.29 28.37
C VAL A 14 1.14 3.96 28.15
N LYS A 15 2.16 3.94 27.29
CA LYS A 15 2.96 2.73 27.04
C LYS A 15 3.67 2.26 28.31
N ASP A 16 4.27 3.18 29.04
CA ASP A 16 4.98 2.89 30.30
C ASP A 16 4.01 2.39 31.37
N LYS A 17 2.96 3.15 31.66
CA LYS A 17 1.99 2.83 32.71
C LYS A 17 1.23 1.52 32.48
N CYS A 18 0.94 1.20 31.22
CA CYS A 18 0.17 0.01 30.87
C CYS A 18 1.03 -1.15 30.33
N ASN A 19 2.36 -1.02 30.39
CA ASN A 19 3.31 -1.99 29.83
C ASN A 19 2.95 -2.40 28.39
N MET A 20 2.55 -1.43 27.55
CA MET A 20 2.13 -1.68 26.18
C MET A 20 3.27 -1.41 25.19
N LYS A 21 3.40 -2.28 24.20
CA LYS A 21 4.40 -2.16 23.12
C LYS A 21 3.73 -1.84 21.79
N ASP A 22 4.45 -1.13 20.92
CA ASP A 22 4.07 -1.01 19.51
C ASP A 22 4.18 -2.39 18.87
N SER A 23 3.08 -3.13 18.82
CA SER A 23 3.16 -4.58 18.66
C SER A 23 3.33 -5.05 17.22
N LEU A 24 2.99 -4.23 16.22
CA LEU A 24 2.78 -4.74 14.86
C LEU A 24 3.25 -3.73 13.79
N PHE A 25 4.56 -3.52 13.70
CA PHE A 25 5.17 -2.66 12.70
C PHE A 25 5.45 -3.41 11.38
N PHE A 26 4.82 -2.96 10.30
CA PHE A 26 5.34 -3.18 8.94
C PHE A 26 6.03 -1.91 8.45
N PRO A 27 7.32 -1.96 8.05
CA PRO A 27 7.94 -0.90 7.29
C PRO A 27 7.39 -0.96 5.87
N SER A 28 6.32 -0.23 5.61
CA SER A 28 5.99 0.17 4.25
C SER A 28 5.06 1.37 4.29
N ILE A 29 5.66 2.56 4.18
CA ILE A 29 5.38 3.48 3.08
C ILE A 29 6.69 4.24 2.84
N GLY A 30 7.28 3.99 1.68
CA GLY A 30 8.35 4.84 1.17
C GLY A 30 7.80 6.25 0.96
N LYS A 31 8.63 7.25 1.21
CA LYS A 31 8.39 8.61 0.73
C LYS A 31 7.98 8.51 -0.75
N SER A 32 6.86 9.13 -1.12
CA SER A 32 6.64 9.44 -2.54
C SER A 32 7.88 10.20 -3.01
N ARG A 33 8.53 9.75 -4.08
CA ARG A 33 9.76 10.36 -4.60
C ARG A 33 9.52 11.80 -5.08
N ASP A 34 8.27 12.23 -5.18
CA ASP A 34 7.88 13.46 -5.84
C ASP A 34 7.50 14.60 -4.89
N GLY A 35 7.59 14.42 -3.56
CA GLY A 35 7.36 15.51 -2.58
C GLY A 35 5.92 16.06 -2.46
N VAL A 36 5.02 15.70 -3.38
CA VAL A 36 3.66 16.29 -3.51
C VAL A 36 2.64 15.77 -2.48
N ARG A 37 2.91 14.64 -1.81
CA ARG A 37 1.99 14.06 -0.80
C ARG A 37 2.71 13.69 0.48
N ILE A 38 2.49 14.48 1.53
CA ILE A 38 2.87 14.16 2.91
C ILE A 38 1.79 13.26 3.49
N ARG A 39 2.18 12.10 4.05
CA ARG A 39 1.29 11.19 4.76
C ARG A 39 1.74 11.11 6.21
N GLU A 40 0.82 11.32 7.14
CA GLU A 40 1.05 11.11 8.57
C GLU A 40 0.43 9.78 9.00
N ARG A 41 1.03 9.14 10.02
CA ARG A 41 0.53 7.88 10.60
C ARG A 41 -0.06 8.15 11.98
N LEU A 42 -1.34 8.51 11.99
CA LEU A 42 -2.09 8.84 13.19
C LEU A 42 -2.63 7.58 13.88
N ASP A 43 -3.09 6.62 13.10
CA ASP A 43 -3.67 5.38 13.62
C ASP A 43 -2.59 4.37 14.02
N ARG A 44 -2.65 3.89 15.26
CA ARG A 44 -1.69 2.95 15.85
C ARG A 44 -2.43 1.90 16.68
N ALA A 45 -1.84 0.71 16.75
CA ALA A 45 -2.29 -0.34 17.66
C ALA A 45 -1.17 -0.67 18.65
N LEU A 46 -1.54 -0.75 19.92
CA LEU A 46 -0.68 -1.17 21.02
C LEU A 46 -1.11 -2.55 21.49
N ALA A 47 -0.17 -3.37 21.96
CA ALA A 47 -0.50 -4.62 22.64
C ALA A 47 0.44 -4.88 23.81
N THR A 48 -0.03 -5.61 24.80
CA THR A 48 0.80 -6.03 25.93
C THR A 48 1.74 -7.16 25.51
N PRO A 49 2.87 -7.37 26.20
CA PRO A 49 3.76 -8.49 25.97
C PRO A 49 3.06 -9.86 26.00
N GLU A 50 2.09 -10.04 26.89
CA GLU A 50 1.30 -11.27 27.02
C GLU A 50 0.42 -11.49 25.79
N TRP A 51 -0.16 -10.43 25.24
CA TRP A 51 -0.94 -10.53 24.02
C TRP A 51 -0.03 -10.88 22.82
N ILE A 52 1.15 -10.27 22.74
CA ILE A 52 2.14 -10.56 21.69
C ILE A 52 2.61 -12.02 21.76
N SER A 53 2.79 -12.58 22.96
CA SER A 53 3.19 -13.97 23.14
C SER A 53 2.08 -14.95 22.80
N LEU A 54 0.81 -14.60 23.07
CA LEU A 54 -0.35 -15.40 22.66
C LEU A 54 -0.57 -15.40 21.14
N PHE A 55 -0.23 -14.30 20.47
CA PHE A 55 -0.48 -14.12 19.04
C PHE A 55 0.78 -13.71 18.25
N PRO A 56 1.82 -14.56 18.23
CA PRO A 56 3.11 -14.22 17.63
C PRO A 56 3.06 -14.04 16.11
N LEU A 57 2.00 -14.56 15.47
CA LEU A 57 1.77 -14.42 14.04
C LEU A 57 0.87 -13.24 13.69
N ALA A 58 0.26 -12.56 14.67
CA ALA A 58 -0.62 -11.43 14.37
C ALA A 58 0.12 -10.34 13.59
N LYS A 59 -0.58 -9.67 12.69
CA LYS A 59 -0.03 -8.64 11.79
C LYS A 59 -1.04 -7.54 11.55
N LEU A 60 -0.61 -6.29 11.66
CA LEU A 60 -1.42 -5.11 11.37
C LEU A 60 -1.13 -4.59 9.95
N TYR A 61 -2.17 -4.33 9.18
CA TYR A 61 -2.11 -3.86 7.79
C TYR A 61 -2.83 -2.52 7.64
N HIS A 62 -2.31 -1.65 6.77
CA HIS A 62 -3.03 -0.47 6.32
C HIS A 62 -3.73 -0.81 5.01
N LEU A 63 -5.04 -0.58 4.93
CA LEU A 63 -5.77 -0.67 3.69
C LEU A 63 -5.75 0.67 2.98
N SER A 64 -5.48 0.65 1.67
CA SER A 64 -5.59 1.85 0.84
C SER A 64 -7.06 2.20 0.66
N SER A 65 -7.44 3.42 1.06
CA SER A 65 -8.73 4.00 0.74
C SER A 65 -8.55 5.03 -0.38
N SER A 66 -9.45 5.01 -1.37
CA SER A 66 -9.59 6.08 -2.37
C SER A 66 -10.70 7.06 -2.03
N VAL A 67 -11.50 6.76 -1.01
CA VAL A 67 -12.71 7.50 -0.63
C VAL A 67 -12.56 8.25 0.71
N SER A 68 -11.46 8.02 1.42
CA SER A 68 -11.13 8.70 2.68
C SER A 68 -9.63 9.04 2.68
N ASP A 69 -9.32 10.16 3.32
CA ASP A 69 -7.98 10.58 3.71
C ASP A 69 -7.38 9.68 4.82
N HIS A 70 -8.21 8.92 5.53
CA HIS A 70 -7.80 7.88 6.45
C HIS A 70 -7.60 6.52 5.77
N ALA A 71 -6.62 5.77 6.27
CA ALA A 71 -6.32 4.40 5.84
C ALA A 71 -6.75 3.42 6.95
N PRO A 72 -7.79 2.58 6.73
CA PRO A 72 -8.23 1.63 7.75
C PRO A 72 -7.12 0.68 8.19
N LEU A 73 -7.04 0.44 9.50
CA LEU A 73 -6.16 -0.57 10.07
C LEU A 73 -6.87 -1.92 10.15
N VAL A 74 -6.19 -2.99 9.73
CA VAL A 74 -6.70 -4.35 9.83
C VAL A 74 -5.71 -5.25 10.54
N LEU A 75 -6.14 -5.82 11.66
CA LEU A 75 -5.41 -6.84 12.39
C LEU A 75 -5.75 -8.22 11.80
N ARG A 76 -4.73 -9.00 11.43
CA ARG A 76 -4.88 -10.40 11.03
C ARG A 76 -4.11 -11.28 11.99
N MET A 77 -4.81 -12.18 12.67
CA MET A 77 -4.23 -13.13 13.62
C MET A 77 -3.44 -14.25 12.92
N THR A 78 -3.91 -14.67 11.75
CA THR A 78 -3.30 -15.72 10.91
C THR A 78 -3.03 -15.17 9.52
N PRO A 79 -1.96 -14.38 9.34
CA PRO A 79 -1.65 -13.76 8.07
C PRO A 79 -1.32 -14.84 7.04
N LYS A 80 -2.10 -14.88 5.95
CA LYS A 80 -1.77 -15.72 4.81
C LYS A 80 -0.34 -15.40 4.35
N PRO A 81 0.48 -16.42 4.01
CA PRO A 81 1.78 -16.17 3.42
C PRO A 81 1.59 -15.21 2.24
N ARG A 82 2.49 -14.22 2.12
CA ARG A 82 2.48 -13.34 0.95
C ARG A 82 2.50 -14.27 -0.26
N SER A 83 1.40 -14.31 -1.01
CA SER A 83 1.36 -14.97 -2.31
C SER A 83 2.63 -14.53 -3.03
N ARG A 84 3.46 -15.50 -3.49
CA ARG A 84 4.57 -15.21 -4.41
C ARG A 84 4.08 -14.15 -5.38
N ARG A 85 4.80 -13.04 -5.53
CA ARG A 85 4.42 -11.86 -6.35
C ARG A 85 3.61 -12.39 -7.53
N GLN A 86 2.27 -12.25 -7.46
CA GLN A 86 1.47 -12.63 -8.60
C GLN A 86 2.03 -11.82 -9.75
N LYS A 87 2.35 -12.48 -10.87
CA LYS A 87 2.83 -11.78 -12.06
C LYS A 87 1.89 -10.61 -12.26
N LYS A 88 2.42 -9.38 -12.20
CA LYS A 88 1.61 -8.17 -12.30
C LYS A 88 0.85 -8.28 -13.62
N LEU A 89 -0.44 -8.58 -13.53
CA LEU A 89 -1.28 -8.65 -14.70
C LEU A 89 -1.38 -7.23 -15.25
N PHE A 90 -1.30 -7.12 -16.57
CA PHE A 90 -1.66 -5.88 -17.23
C PHE A 90 -3.12 -5.59 -16.90
N ARG A 91 -3.40 -4.37 -16.45
CA ARG A 91 -4.75 -3.87 -16.22
C ARG A 91 -4.89 -2.64 -17.11
N PHE A 92 -5.97 -2.62 -17.89
CA PHE A 92 -6.35 -1.46 -18.66
C PHE A 92 -7.07 -0.47 -17.72
N GLU A 93 -6.58 0.75 -17.64
CA GLU A 93 -7.22 1.80 -16.84
C GLU A 93 -8.23 2.56 -17.71
N SER A 94 -9.45 2.75 -17.20
CA SER A 94 -10.52 3.42 -17.97
C SER A 94 -10.17 4.86 -18.36
N MET A 95 -9.22 5.49 -17.66
CA MET A 95 -8.73 6.82 -18.02
C MET A 95 -8.04 6.86 -19.39
N TRP A 96 -7.47 5.75 -19.87
CA TRP A 96 -6.81 5.71 -21.18
C TRP A 96 -7.79 5.90 -22.33
N LEU A 97 -9.07 5.56 -22.17
CA LEU A 97 -10.11 5.83 -23.18
C LEU A 97 -10.32 7.33 -23.45
N LYS A 98 -9.85 8.20 -22.55
CA LYS A 98 -9.93 9.66 -22.73
C LYS A 98 -8.78 10.22 -23.56
N ASP A 99 -7.71 9.45 -23.75
CA ASP A 99 -6.58 9.85 -24.58
C ASP A 99 -6.84 9.42 -26.03
N GLN A 100 -6.84 10.38 -26.95
CA GLN A 100 -7.07 10.16 -28.38
C GLN A 100 -6.05 9.19 -29.00
N ARG A 101 -4.87 9.03 -28.39
CA ARG A 101 -3.84 8.09 -28.83
C ARG A 101 -4.14 6.63 -28.48
N CYS A 102 -5.11 6.37 -27.59
CA CYS A 102 -5.39 5.02 -27.08
C CYS A 102 -5.73 4.03 -28.18
N GLU A 103 -6.59 4.44 -29.10
CA GLU A 103 -7.04 3.60 -30.20
C GLU A 103 -5.87 3.19 -31.09
N GLN A 104 -5.06 4.17 -31.53
CA GLN A 104 -3.89 3.90 -32.37
C GLN A 104 -2.88 2.98 -31.68
N VAL A 105 -2.62 3.18 -30.37
CA VAL A 105 -1.74 2.33 -29.58
C VAL A 105 -2.23 0.88 -29.51
N VAL A 106 -3.54 0.68 -29.38
CA VAL A 106 -4.17 -0.65 -29.37
C VAL A 106 -4.04 -1.34 -30.72
N ILE A 107 -4.36 -0.63 -31.81
CA ILE A 107 -4.26 -1.14 -33.20
C ILE A 107 -2.82 -1.56 -33.50
N ASP A 108 -1.86 -0.66 -33.28
CA ASP A 108 -0.43 -0.91 -33.46
C ASP A 108 0.03 -2.16 -32.69
N ALA A 109 -0.41 -2.31 -31.44
CA ALA A 109 -0.04 -3.44 -30.60
C ALA A 109 -0.59 -4.77 -31.12
N TRP A 110 -1.79 -4.78 -31.68
CA TRP A 110 -2.42 -5.97 -32.26
C TRP A 110 -1.79 -6.35 -33.59
N GLU A 111 -1.52 -5.38 -34.46
CA GLU A 111 -0.91 -5.62 -35.78
C GLU A 111 0.56 -6.05 -35.67
N LYS A 112 1.37 -5.40 -34.81
CA LYS A 112 2.79 -5.78 -34.58
C LYS A 112 2.94 -7.19 -34.02
N ARG A 113 1.90 -7.72 -33.36
CA ARG A 113 1.91 -9.06 -32.75
C ARG A 113 1.53 -10.16 -33.74
N ALA A 114 0.96 -9.83 -34.90
CA ALA A 114 0.71 -10.77 -35.99
C ALA A 114 2.00 -11.19 -36.72
N ILE A 115 3.08 -10.41 -36.60
CA ILE A 115 4.33 -10.63 -37.36
C ILE A 115 5.44 -11.31 -36.52
N PHE A 116 5.38 -11.28 -35.18
CA PHE A 116 6.41 -11.92 -34.35
C PHE A 116 5.84 -12.74 -33.19
N SER A 117 6.10 -14.05 -33.24
CA SER A 117 5.89 -14.94 -32.11
C SER A 117 6.81 -14.52 -30.96
N ARG A 118 6.21 -14.36 -29.77
CA ARG A 118 6.82 -14.24 -28.44
C ARG A 118 7.53 -12.91 -28.11
N ARG A 119 6.79 -12.11 -27.33
CA ARG A 119 7.25 -11.30 -26.18
C ARG A 119 7.56 -9.80 -26.44
N THR A 120 6.66 -9.08 -27.10
CA THR A 120 6.44 -7.66 -26.78
C THR A 120 5.38 -7.55 -25.68
N ARG A 121 5.76 -6.97 -24.54
CA ARG A 121 4.80 -6.72 -23.45
C ARG A 121 4.03 -5.46 -23.81
N SER A 122 2.73 -5.61 -24.11
CA SER A 122 1.76 -4.50 -24.31
C SER A 122 1.91 -3.35 -23.29
N THR A 123 2.43 -3.64 -22.11
CA THR A 123 2.80 -2.69 -21.05
C THR A 123 3.74 -1.56 -21.45
N GLU A 124 4.55 -1.68 -22.49
CA GLU A 124 5.51 -0.62 -22.88
C GLU A 124 4.84 0.50 -23.68
N LEU A 125 3.84 0.18 -24.50
CA LEU A 125 3.13 1.16 -25.31
C LEU A 125 2.25 2.09 -24.46
N PHE A 126 1.58 1.53 -23.46
CA PHE A 126 0.75 2.30 -22.53
C PHE A 126 1.54 3.04 -21.43
N ARG A 127 2.88 2.92 -21.36
CA ARG A 127 3.70 3.69 -20.41
C ARG A 127 4.02 5.11 -20.87
N ALA A 128 3.81 5.41 -22.15
CA ALA A 128 4.07 6.71 -22.77
C ALA A 128 2.78 7.52 -23.06
N MET A 129 1.63 6.98 -22.64
CA MET A 129 0.35 7.67 -22.64
C MET A 129 0.16 8.40 -21.31
#